data_AF-A0A8J7GRZ5-F1
#
_entry.id   AF-A0A8J7GRZ5-F1
#
_cell.length_a   1.000
_cell.length_b   1.000
_cell.length_c   1.000
_cell.angle_alpha   90.00
_cell.angle_beta   90.00
_cell.angle_gamma   90.00
#
_symmetry.space_group_name_H-M   'P 1'
#
loop_
_entity.id
_entity.type
_entity.pdbx_description
1 polymer ?
#
loop_
_entity_poly.entity_id
_entity_poly.type
_entity_poly.pdbx_seq_one_letter_code
_entity_poly.pdbx_strand_id
1 'polypeptide(L)'
;MASPGTALFAPGLARVVPFAALPAAVLLGAAVVLLPVPVLLCVVVLALAAVVWWRPVVAAYGLIGVTPLVAGIDRGGLIPVLRPSEVLLLLFGGTLALRAVVRWRGAVRLPRPNRVEVAILLLAVTSSILPLAWMGLIQREISRDDILHALVLWKYLFVYAIVRYGVGTEAQVRRCLWLSLAAAGVVGLIGVLEALGIFGVQGMLVRFYDLFGASDRELRANQASSTLSLPGATADLMILNLAVARGLWVRTSAARQRMLLAAAFLVFVFGALAAGEFSSTIGLFVGIVAVAFVSGAPGLTLLAIPGSLLAYPILRPVIERRLSGFQSASGVPASWVGRLNNLRTYFWPELFSRWNFVLGVRPSARVPVSSQITGYVWIESGYTWLLWGGGIPLLCSFLWFANVVARAGWRAARDLTSARGAAATGAFAGIAVIVVLMAFDPHLTYRGSADAFFGLLALAGLGGAARDDQGGA
;
A
#
# COMPACT_ATOMS: atom_id res chain seq x y z
N MET A 1 -55.76 19.60 -18.13
CA MET A 1 -56.08 18.21 -18.56
C MET A 1 -54.79 17.61 -19.13
N ALA A 2 -54.18 16.52 -18.68
CA ALA A 2 -54.40 15.55 -17.60
C ALA A 2 -53.01 14.98 -17.21
N SER A 3 -52.81 14.58 -15.95
CA SER A 3 -51.55 14.03 -15.44
C SER A 3 -51.42 12.52 -15.73
N PRO A 4 -50.27 12.02 -16.20
CA PRO A 4 -49.88 10.62 -16.03
C PRO A 4 -48.94 10.54 -14.81
N GLY A 5 -49.12 9.68 -13.81
CA GLY A 5 -49.79 8.38 -13.81
C GLY A 5 -49.04 7.55 -12.77
N THR A 6 -49.46 7.68 -11.53
CA THR A 6 -49.07 6.85 -10.38
C THR A 6 -49.37 5.37 -10.66
N ALA A 7 -48.57 4.51 -10.02
CA ALA A 7 -48.85 3.09 -9.69
C ALA A 7 -48.52 2.01 -10.76
N LEU A 8 -47.30 1.47 -10.66
CA LEU A 8 -46.93 0.13 -11.14
C LEU A 8 -46.37 -0.69 -9.95
N PHE A 9 -47.19 -0.87 -8.92
CA PHE A 9 -46.97 -1.91 -7.91
C PHE A 9 -48.12 -2.90 -8.01
N ALA A 10 -47.80 -4.15 -8.34
CA ALA A 10 -48.78 -5.22 -8.49
C ALA A 10 -49.52 -5.46 -7.16
N PRO A 11 -50.87 -5.47 -7.14
CA PRO A 11 -51.68 -5.54 -5.91
C PRO A 11 -51.55 -6.85 -5.11
N GLY A 12 -50.86 -7.88 -5.64
CA GLY A 12 -50.58 -9.14 -4.95
C GLY A 12 -49.37 -9.13 -4.01
N LEU A 13 -48.39 -8.23 -4.22
CA LEU A 13 -47.17 -8.16 -3.40
C LEU A 13 -47.41 -7.54 -2.01
N ALA A 14 -48.45 -6.71 -1.86
CA ALA A 14 -48.75 -6.01 -0.62
C ALA A 14 -49.24 -6.92 0.54
N ARG A 15 -49.76 -8.12 0.25
CA ARG A 15 -50.30 -9.05 1.27
C ARG A 15 -49.32 -10.11 1.77
N VAL A 16 -48.25 -10.40 1.02
CA VAL A 16 -47.25 -11.44 1.37
C VAL A 16 -46.10 -10.87 2.23
N VAL A 17 -45.80 -9.58 2.07
CA VAL A 17 -44.75 -8.87 2.82
C VAL A 17 -44.91 -8.92 4.35
N PRO A 18 -46.11 -8.72 4.96
CA PRO A 18 -46.23 -8.73 6.42
C PRO A 18 -46.01 -10.11 7.06
N PHE A 19 -46.37 -11.21 6.39
CA PHE A 19 -46.20 -12.57 6.95
C PHE A 19 -44.75 -13.07 6.92
N ALA A 20 -43.93 -12.62 5.97
CA ALA A 20 -42.50 -12.92 5.94
C ALA A 20 -41.65 -11.96 6.79
N ALA A 21 -42.12 -10.71 6.98
CA ALA A 21 -41.41 -9.69 7.76
C ALA A 21 -41.40 -9.98 9.26
N LEU A 22 -42.48 -10.55 9.82
CA LEU A 22 -42.61 -10.80 11.26
C LEU A 22 -41.64 -11.89 11.76
N PRO A 23 -41.52 -13.07 11.11
CA PRO A 23 -40.51 -14.06 11.45
C PRO A 23 -39.08 -13.53 11.28
N ALA A 24 -38.83 -12.76 10.21
CA ALA A 24 -37.52 -12.14 9.98
C ALA A 24 -37.15 -11.14 11.08
N ALA A 25 -38.10 -10.33 11.55
CA ALA A 25 -37.90 -9.39 12.65
C ALA A 25 -37.64 -10.11 13.99
N VAL A 26 -38.37 -11.20 14.28
CA VAL A 26 -38.15 -12.02 15.49
C VAL A 26 -36.79 -12.71 15.45
N LEU A 27 -36.39 -13.30 14.31
CA LEU A 27 -35.08 -13.91 14.13
C LEU A 27 -33.95 -12.89 14.24
N LEU A 28 -34.13 -11.68 13.69
CA LEU A 28 -33.18 -10.59 13.83
C LEU A 28 -33.07 -10.12 15.29
N GLY A 29 -34.20 -10.01 16.00
CA GLY A 29 -34.24 -9.67 17.42
C GLY A 29 -33.50 -10.72 18.29
N ALA A 30 -33.74 -12.00 18.04
CA ALA A 30 -33.02 -13.09 18.69
C ALA A 30 -31.52 -13.07 18.37
N ALA A 31 -31.15 -12.82 17.11
CA ALA A 31 -29.75 -12.70 16.70
C ALA A 31 -29.03 -11.53 17.38
N VAL A 32 -29.69 -10.38 17.58
CA VAL A 32 -29.12 -9.23 18.29
C VAL A 32 -28.80 -9.57 19.75
N VAL A 33 -29.67 -10.33 20.42
CA VAL A 33 -29.46 -10.74 21.82
C VAL A 33 -28.37 -11.79 21.94
N LEU A 34 -28.37 -12.80 21.06
CA LEU A 34 -27.44 -13.92 21.15
C LEU A 34 -26.05 -13.59 20.58
N LEU A 35 -25.97 -12.73 19.56
CA LEU A 35 -24.76 -12.44 18.79
C LEU A 35 -24.61 -10.93 18.53
N PRO A 36 -24.54 -10.07 19.58
CA PRO A 36 -24.56 -8.63 19.42
C PRO A 36 -23.39 -8.10 18.57
N VAL A 37 -22.19 -8.66 18.75
CA VAL A 37 -20.99 -8.23 18.01
C VAL A 37 -21.06 -8.63 16.53
N PRO A 38 -21.33 -9.90 16.15
CA PRO A 38 -21.52 -10.26 14.75
C PRO A 38 -22.64 -9.48 14.06
N VAL A 39 -23.76 -9.24 14.75
CA VAL A 39 -24.86 -8.46 14.18
C VAL A 39 -24.46 -7.01 13.96
N LEU A 40 -23.80 -6.37 14.93
CA LEU A 40 -23.27 -5.01 14.76
C LEU A 40 -22.29 -4.93 13.60
N LEU A 41 -21.36 -5.89 13.48
CA LEU A 41 -20.42 -5.96 12.36
C LEU A 41 -21.14 -6.11 11.03
N CYS A 42 -22.15 -6.97 10.95
CA CYS A 42 -22.98 -7.14 9.77
C CYS A 42 -23.68 -5.83 9.37
N VAL A 43 -24.27 -5.13 10.35
CA VAL A 43 -24.90 -3.81 10.12
C VAL A 43 -23.89 -2.79 9.60
N VAL A 44 -22.69 -2.72 10.18
CA VAL A 44 -21.63 -1.81 9.72
C VAL A 44 -21.19 -2.16 8.30
N VAL A 45 -20.98 -3.45 8.00
CA VAL A 45 -20.60 -3.93 6.65
C VAL A 45 -21.67 -3.59 5.62
N LEU A 46 -22.95 -3.83 5.92
CA LEU A 46 -24.07 -3.51 5.04
C LEU A 46 -24.24 -2.01 4.86
N ALA A 47 -24.09 -1.21 5.91
CA ALA A 47 -24.13 0.24 5.83
C ALA A 47 -23.00 0.78 4.95
N LEU A 48 -21.77 0.29 5.11
CA LEU A 48 -20.64 0.65 4.27
C LEU A 48 -20.86 0.23 2.81
N ALA A 49 -21.32 -1.00 2.56
CA ALA A 49 -21.65 -1.48 1.23
C ALA A 49 -22.73 -0.61 0.58
N ALA A 50 -23.79 -0.28 1.31
CA ALA A 50 -24.83 0.63 0.83
C ALA A 50 -24.22 2.00 0.47
N VAL A 51 -23.43 2.60 1.36
CA VAL A 51 -22.81 3.91 1.08
C VAL A 51 -21.92 3.85 -0.15
N VAL A 52 -21.09 2.82 -0.33
CA VAL A 52 -20.26 2.63 -1.53
C VAL A 52 -21.12 2.40 -2.77
N TRP A 53 -22.19 1.63 -2.66
CA TRP A 53 -23.17 1.41 -3.72
C TRP A 53 -23.79 2.70 -4.20
N TRP A 54 -24.11 3.64 -3.30
CA TRP A 54 -24.64 4.96 -3.68
C TRP A 54 -23.53 5.90 -4.15
N ARG A 55 -22.37 5.89 -3.49
CA ARG A 55 -21.25 6.81 -3.71
C ARG A 55 -19.92 6.03 -3.86
N PRO A 56 -19.55 5.64 -5.10
CA PRO A 56 -18.35 4.83 -5.37
C PRO A 56 -17.06 5.44 -4.86
N VAL A 57 -16.98 6.77 -4.85
CA VAL A 57 -15.81 7.50 -4.34
C VAL A 57 -15.48 7.19 -2.88
N VAL A 58 -16.47 6.78 -2.08
CA VAL A 58 -16.26 6.41 -0.67
C VAL A 58 -15.36 5.19 -0.55
N ALA A 59 -15.39 4.25 -1.51
CA ALA A 59 -14.46 3.13 -1.54
C ALA A 59 -13.01 3.62 -1.61
N ALA A 60 -12.71 4.58 -2.49
CA ALA A 60 -11.38 5.16 -2.62
C ALA A 60 -10.96 5.93 -1.36
N TYR A 61 -11.88 6.68 -0.75
CA TYR A 61 -11.62 7.37 0.52
C TYR A 61 -11.32 6.40 1.66
N GLY A 62 -12.10 5.31 1.76
CA GLY A 62 -11.88 4.27 2.74
C GLY A 62 -10.54 3.57 2.55
N LEU A 63 -10.20 3.15 1.33
CA LEU A 63 -8.91 2.51 1.04
C LEU A 63 -7.73 3.43 1.37
N ILE A 64 -7.77 4.69 0.95
CA ILE A 64 -6.64 5.62 1.14
C ILE A 64 -6.52 6.07 2.60
N GLY A 65 -7.64 6.34 3.27
CA GLY A 65 -7.63 6.88 4.64
C GLY A 65 -7.51 5.81 5.73
N VAL A 66 -8.05 4.61 5.52
CA VAL A 66 -8.12 3.57 6.57
C VAL A 66 -7.01 2.54 6.43
N THR A 67 -6.62 2.15 5.20
CA THR A 67 -5.63 1.08 5.00
C THR A 67 -4.31 1.33 5.75
N PRO A 68 -3.71 2.54 5.73
CA PRO A 68 -2.48 2.79 6.47
C PRO A 68 -2.60 2.55 7.98
N LEU A 69 -3.81 2.67 8.55
CA LEU A 69 -4.06 2.51 9.97
C LEU A 69 -4.31 1.05 10.38
N VAL A 70 -4.67 0.17 9.43
CA VAL A 70 -5.07 -1.22 9.74
C VAL A 70 -4.23 -2.26 9.02
N ALA A 71 -3.35 -1.86 8.09
CA ALA A 71 -2.59 -2.77 7.25
C ALA A 71 -1.61 -3.65 8.03
N GLY A 72 -1.13 -3.18 9.18
CA GLY A 72 -0.22 -3.94 10.04
C GLY A 72 -0.89 -5.06 10.83
N ILE A 73 -2.24 -5.08 10.93
CA ILE A 73 -2.95 -6.16 11.65
C ILE A 73 -2.85 -7.45 10.85
N ASP A 74 -2.28 -8.48 11.48
CA ASP A 74 -2.03 -9.78 10.82
C ASP A 74 -3.28 -10.63 10.61
N ARG A 75 -3.17 -11.54 9.62
CA ARG A 75 -4.22 -12.53 9.31
C ARG A 75 -4.35 -13.48 10.48
N GLY A 76 -5.58 -13.80 10.87
CA GLY A 76 -5.85 -14.63 12.04
C GLY A 76 -5.87 -13.87 13.37
N GLY A 77 -5.50 -12.58 13.38
CA GLY A 77 -5.65 -11.74 14.57
C GLY A 77 -7.10 -11.38 14.86
N LEU A 78 -7.74 -10.65 13.94
CA LEU A 78 -9.17 -10.32 14.00
C LEU A 78 -10.04 -11.22 13.13
N ILE A 79 -9.51 -11.66 11.98
CA ILE A 79 -10.25 -12.40 10.96
C ILE A 79 -9.40 -13.61 10.54
N PRO A 80 -9.92 -14.85 10.57
CA PRO A 80 -9.10 -16.07 10.48
C PRO A 80 -8.20 -16.18 9.24
N VAL A 81 -8.65 -15.67 8.09
CA VAL A 81 -7.96 -15.88 6.80
C VAL A 81 -7.40 -14.59 6.20
N LEU A 82 -8.03 -13.45 6.46
CA LEU A 82 -7.75 -12.19 5.78
C LEU A 82 -7.33 -11.11 6.77
N ARG A 83 -6.53 -10.15 6.30
CA ARG A 83 -6.25 -8.93 7.06
C ARG A 83 -7.46 -7.99 7.01
N PRO A 84 -7.64 -7.11 8.01
CA PRO A 84 -8.68 -6.08 7.95
C PRO A 84 -8.63 -5.22 6.67
N SER A 85 -7.43 -4.87 6.19
CA SER A 85 -7.27 -4.13 4.93
C SER A 85 -7.71 -4.92 3.70
N GLU A 86 -7.50 -6.24 3.68
CA GLU A 86 -7.96 -7.12 2.60
C GLU A 86 -9.48 -7.26 2.61
N VAL A 87 -10.10 -7.30 3.80
CA VAL A 87 -11.56 -7.32 3.94
C VAL A 87 -12.19 -6.02 3.44
N LEU A 88 -11.62 -4.86 3.78
CA LEU A 88 -12.07 -3.58 3.23
C LEU A 88 -11.96 -3.57 1.70
N LEU A 89 -10.84 -4.08 1.15
CA LEU A 89 -10.64 -4.18 -0.28
C LEU A 89 -11.69 -5.04 -0.96
N LEU A 90 -11.97 -6.24 -0.43
CA LEU A 90 -12.97 -7.15 -0.97
C LEU A 90 -14.39 -6.58 -0.82
N LEU A 91 -14.72 -5.96 0.31
CA LEU A 91 -16.01 -5.32 0.53
C LEU A 91 -16.26 -4.22 -0.50
N PHE A 92 -15.30 -3.31 -0.64
CA PHE A 92 -15.43 -2.16 -1.54
C PHE A 92 -15.37 -2.59 -3.02
N GLY A 93 -14.40 -3.42 -3.39
CA GLY A 93 -14.26 -3.96 -4.74
C GLY A 93 -15.45 -4.81 -5.15
N GLY A 94 -15.90 -5.71 -4.27
CA GLY A 94 -17.06 -6.58 -4.50
C GLY A 94 -18.36 -5.79 -4.65
N THR A 95 -18.58 -4.77 -3.80
CA THR A 95 -19.74 -3.88 -3.93
C THR A 95 -19.76 -3.14 -5.27
N LEU A 96 -18.61 -2.62 -5.71
CA LEU A 96 -18.49 -1.91 -6.98
C LEU A 96 -18.65 -2.86 -8.18
N ALA A 97 -18.10 -4.06 -8.10
CA ALA A 97 -18.25 -5.10 -9.12
C ALA A 97 -19.73 -5.52 -9.24
N LEU A 98 -20.40 -5.81 -8.12
CA LEU A 98 -21.83 -6.12 -8.10
C LEU A 98 -22.66 -4.97 -8.67
N ARG A 99 -22.33 -3.72 -8.32
CA ARG A 99 -22.98 -2.53 -8.88
C ARG A 99 -22.82 -2.46 -10.39
N ALA A 100 -21.62 -2.75 -10.91
CA ALA A 100 -21.35 -2.74 -12.34
C ALA A 100 -22.17 -3.83 -13.07
N VAL A 101 -22.23 -5.04 -12.52
CA VAL A 101 -23.02 -6.17 -13.05
C VAL A 101 -24.51 -5.84 -13.06
N VAL A 102 -25.07 -5.34 -11.95
CA VAL A 102 -26.51 -5.02 -11.85
C VAL A 102 -26.90 -3.86 -12.78
N ARG A 103 -25.99 -2.91 -13.02
CA ARG A 103 -26.24 -1.78 -13.94
C ARG A 103 -25.86 -2.07 -15.38
N TRP A 104 -25.43 -3.29 -15.69
CA TRP A 104 -25.01 -3.64 -17.03
C TRP A 104 -26.21 -3.64 -18.00
N ARG A 105 -26.04 -2.97 -19.15
CA ARG A 105 -27.07 -2.81 -20.20
C ARG A 105 -26.65 -3.38 -21.56
N GLY A 106 -25.79 -4.39 -21.58
CA GLY A 106 -25.53 -5.21 -22.79
C GLY A 106 -24.38 -4.77 -23.71
N ALA A 107 -23.78 -3.58 -23.54
CA ALA A 107 -22.56 -3.21 -24.28
C ALA A 107 -21.44 -2.79 -23.33
N VAL A 108 -20.53 -3.72 -23.01
CA VAL A 108 -19.29 -3.37 -22.28
C VAL A 108 -18.27 -2.91 -23.31
N ARG A 109 -18.05 -1.60 -23.41
CA ARG A 109 -16.81 -1.11 -24.01
C ARG A 109 -15.74 -1.17 -22.94
N LEU A 110 -14.94 -2.24 -22.95
CA LEU A 110 -13.79 -2.34 -22.07
C LEU A 110 -12.84 -1.17 -22.40
N PRO A 111 -12.41 -0.39 -21.41
CA PRO A 111 -11.41 0.64 -21.64
C PRO A 111 -10.13 -0.03 -22.16
N ARG A 112 -9.52 0.55 -23.19
CA ARG A 112 -8.22 0.09 -23.67
C ARG A 112 -7.17 0.31 -22.58
N PRO A 113 -6.46 -0.73 -22.13
CA PRO A 113 -5.49 -0.57 -21.07
C PRO A 113 -4.31 0.29 -21.53
N ASN A 114 -3.90 1.25 -20.71
CA ASN A 114 -2.70 2.05 -20.95
C ASN A 114 -1.44 1.27 -20.53
N ARG A 115 -0.26 1.74 -20.95
CA ARG A 115 1.06 1.17 -20.61
C ARG A 115 1.27 0.94 -19.11
N VAL A 116 0.81 1.84 -18.24
CA VAL A 116 0.91 1.65 -16.77
C VAL A 116 0.06 0.47 -16.33
N GLU A 117 -1.19 0.38 -16.80
CA GLU A 117 -2.11 -0.71 -16.46
C GLU A 117 -1.61 -2.06 -16.99
N VAL A 118 -1.08 -2.07 -18.22
CA VAL A 118 -0.43 -3.26 -18.79
C VAL A 118 0.80 -3.64 -17.97
N ALA A 119 1.61 -2.68 -17.52
CA ALA A 119 2.79 -2.99 -16.69
C ALA A 119 2.41 -3.56 -15.31
N ILE A 120 1.36 -3.05 -14.67
CA ILE A 120 0.83 -3.61 -13.41
C ILE A 120 0.27 -5.02 -13.66
N LEU A 121 -0.45 -5.22 -14.76
CA LEU A 121 -0.98 -6.53 -15.12
C LEU A 121 0.14 -7.54 -15.40
N LEU A 122 1.18 -7.15 -16.13
CA LEU A 122 2.34 -8.02 -16.38
C LEU A 122 3.05 -8.37 -15.08
N LEU A 123 3.24 -7.41 -14.18
CA LEU A 123 3.75 -7.69 -12.82
C LEU A 123 2.87 -8.72 -12.10
N ALA A 124 1.56 -8.53 -12.07
CA ALA A 124 0.64 -9.47 -11.44
C ALA A 124 0.72 -10.87 -12.04
N VAL A 125 0.68 -10.99 -13.38
CA VAL A 125 0.74 -12.28 -14.08
C VAL A 125 2.09 -12.98 -13.87
N THR A 126 3.21 -12.26 -14.02
CA THR A 126 4.57 -12.83 -13.92
C THR A 126 4.98 -13.15 -12.49
N SER A 127 4.35 -12.56 -11.48
CA SER A 127 4.55 -12.91 -10.06
C SER A 127 3.63 -14.02 -9.55
N SER A 128 2.65 -14.46 -10.34
CA SER A 128 1.61 -15.38 -9.89
C SER A 128 1.37 -16.54 -10.84
N ILE A 129 0.68 -16.30 -11.95
CA ILE A 129 0.24 -17.34 -12.90
C ILE A 129 1.45 -18.06 -13.47
N LEU A 130 2.47 -17.30 -13.91
CA LEU A 130 3.65 -17.89 -14.54
C LEU A 130 4.43 -18.81 -13.58
N PRO A 131 4.88 -18.37 -12.38
CA PRO A 131 5.61 -19.23 -11.47
C PRO A 131 4.77 -20.39 -10.92
N LEU A 132 3.46 -20.20 -10.67
CA LEU A 132 2.59 -21.29 -10.24
C LEU A 132 2.39 -22.35 -11.34
N ALA A 133 2.22 -21.92 -12.60
CA ALA A 133 2.13 -22.82 -13.73
C ALA A 133 3.46 -23.58 -13.92
N TRP A 134 4.60 -22.91 -13.76
CA TRP A 134 5.91 -23.54 -13.80
C TRP A 134 6.09 -24.57 -12.69
N MET A 135 5.74 -24.24 -11.45
CA MET A 135 5.74 -25.18 -10.33
C MET A 135 4.90 -26.43 -10.61
N GLY A 136 3.70 -26.26 -11.17
CA GLY A 136 2.85 -27.37 -11.58
C GLY A 136 3.49 -28.23 -12.69
N LEU A 137 4.14 -27.59 -13.66
CA LEU A 137 4.86 -28.27 -14.74
C LEU A 137 6.03 -29.12 -14.22
N ILE A 138 6.81 -28.61 -13.27
CA ILE A 138 7.94 -29.32 -12.66
C ILE A 138 7.53 -30.20 -11.47
N GLN A 139 6.22 -30.38 -11.25
CA GLN A 139 5.65 -31.20 -10.17
C GLN A 139 6.14 -30.80 -8.76
N ARG A 140 6.36 -29.50 -8.55
CA ARG A 140 6.66 -28.94 -7.22
C ARG A 140 5.37 -28.69 -6.46
N GLU A 141 5.35 -29.06 -5.18
CA GLU A 141 4.22 -28.80 -4.30
C GLU A 141 3.91 -27.30 -4.21
N ILE A 142 2.66 -26.93 -4.51
CA ILE A 142 2.14 -25.57 -4.37
C ILE A 142 1.52 -25.44 -2.98
N SER A 143 2.21 -24.71 -2.10
CA SER A 143 1.75 -24.50 -0.73
C SER A 143 0.73 -23.36 -0.64
N ARG A 144 0.01 -23.30 0.49
CA ARG A 144 -0.84 -22.15 0.83
C ARG A 144 -0.06 -20.83 0.82
N ASP A 145 1.21 -20.85 1.24
CA ASP A 145 2.04 -19.65 1.29
C ASP A 145 2.34 -19.10 -0.11
N ASP A 146 2.53 -19.97 -1.10
CA ASP A 146 2.76 -19.58 -2.51
C ASP A 146 1.52 -18.89 -3.08
N ILE A 147 0.33 -19.44 -2.84
CA ILE A 147 -0.93 -18.84 -3.31
C ILE A 147 -1.11 -17.45 -2.70
N LEU A 148 -0.88 -17.32 -1.39
CA LEU A 148 -1.06 -16.05 -0.70
C LEU A 148 -0.08 -14.97 -1.17
N HIS A 149 1.18 -15.34 -1.49
CA HIS A 149 2.16 -14.41 -2.05
C HIS A 149 1.87 -14.06 -3.52
N ALA A 150 1.41 -15.03 -4.30
CA ALA A 150 0.99 -14.83 -5.69
C ALA A 150 -0.16 -13.81 -5.81
N LEU A 151 -1.04 -13.71 -4.80
CA LEU A 151 -2.16 -12.76 -4.80
C LEU A 151 -1.77 -11.31 -4.44
N VAL A 152 -0.53 -11.05 -3.99
CA VAL A 152 -0.12 -9.72 -3.50
C VAL A 152 -0.17 -8.66 -4.59
N LEU A 153 0.34 -8.93 -5.79
CA LEU A 153 0.31 -7.92 -6.87
C LEU A 153 -1.09 -7.78 -7.49
N TRP A 154 -1.92 -8.82 -7.44
CA TRP A 154 -3.35 -8.71 -7.79
C TRP A 154 -4.09 -7.77 -6.84
N LYS A 155 -3.82 -7.87 -5.52
CA LYS A 155 -4.37 -6.94 -4.52
C LYS A 155 -4.07 -5.49 -4.90
N TYR A 156 -2.84 -5.17 -5.29
CA TYR A 156 -2.47 -3.81 -5.68
C TYR A 156 -3.11 -3.35 -7.00
N LEU A 157 -3.29 -4.26 -7.96
CA LEU A 157 -4.09 -4.00 -9.16
C LEU A 157 -5.55 -3.66 -8.80
N PHE A 158 -6.15 -4.36 -7.83
CA PHE A 158 -7.50 -4.05 -7.33
C PHE A 158 -7.56 -2.69 -6.64
N VAL A 159 -6.58 -2.35 -5.79
CA VAL A 159 -6.48 -1.02 -5.16
C VAL A 159 -6.42 0.06 -6.25
N TYR A 160 -5.54 -0.10 -7.23
CA TYR A 160 -5.42 0.80 -8.36
C TYR A 160 -6.76 0.95 -9.09
N ALA A 161 -7.43 -0.15 -9.44
CA ALA A 161 -8.69 -0.13 -10.16
C ALA A 161 -9.81 0.58 -9.37
N ILE A 162 -9.97 0.26 -8.09
CA ILE A 162 -11.02 0.89 -7.24
C ILE A 162 -10.81 2.39 -7.15
N VAL A 163 -9.58 2.85 -6.93
CA VAL A 163 -9.28 4.29 -6.86
C VAL A 163 -9.49 4.94 -8.23
N ARG A 164 -9.02 4.30 -9.31
CA ARG A 164 -9.07 4.81 -10.68
C ARG A 164 -10.50 5.01 -11.19
N TYR A 165 -11.40 4.08 -10.87
CA TYR A 165 -12.80 4.11 -11.30
C TYR A 165 -13.72 4.78 -10.27
N GLY A 166 -13.32 4.85 -9.00
CA GLY A 166 -14.08 5.51 -7.93
C GLY A 166 -13.89 7.02 -7.88
N VAL A 167 -12.75 7.53 -8.33
CA VAL A 167 -12.38 8.96 -8.28
C VAL A 167 -12.42 9.57 -9.68
N GLY A 168 -13.36 10.49 -9.92
CA GLY A 168 -13.56 11.13 -11.21
C GLY A 168 -13.09 12.58 -11.29
N THR A 169 -13.18 13.33 -10.19
CA THR A 169 -12.99 14.80 -10.21
C THR A 169 -11.76 15.27 -9.45
N GLU A 170 -11.29 16.46 -9.81
CA GLU A 170 -10.14 17.12 -9.19
C GLU A 170 -10.32 17.36 -7.68
N ALA A 171 -11.53 17.75 -7.28
CA ALA A 171 -11.88 17.93 -5.88
C ALA A 171 -11.82 16.60 -5.11
N GLN A 172 -12.22 15.50 -5.75
CA GLN A 172 -12.13 14.17 -5.12
C GLN A 172 -10.67 13.72 -4.97
N VAL A 173 -9.83 13.94 -5.99
CA VAL A 173 -8.37 13.66 -5.90
C VAL A 173 -7.76 14.45 -4.75
N ARG A 174 -8.05 15.75 -4.65
CA ARG A 174 -7.55 16.59 -3.55
C ARG A 174 -7.96 16.06 -2.18
N ARG A 175 -9.21 15.61 -2.01
CA ARG A 175 -9.68 14.99 -0.76
C ARG A 175 -8.94 13.70 -0.46
N CYS A 176 -8.73 12.82 -1.45
CA CYS A 176 -7.93 11.62 -1.27
C CYS A 176 -6.50 11.94 -0.79
N LEU A 177 -5.86 12.96 -1.37
CA LEU A 177 -4.51 13.35 -0.94
C LEU A 177 -4.50 13.87 0.50
N TRP A 178 -5.47 14.69 0.89
CA TRP A 178 -5.60 15.12 2.30
C TRP A 178 -5.89 13.95 3.25
N LEU A 179 -6.70 12.97 2.85
CA LEU A 179 -6.93 11.75 3.63
C LEU A 179 -5.64 10.93 3.77
N SER A 180 -4.87 10.79 2.69
CA SER A 180 -3.56 10.13 2.72
C SER A 180 -2.60 10.84 3.67
N LEU A 181 -2.50 12.17 3.59
CA LEU A 181 -1.68 12.99 4.48
C LEU A 181 -2.11 12.88 5.94
N ALA A 182 -3.42 12.88 6.21
CA ALA A 182 -3.96 12.76 7.56
C ALA A 182 -3.67 11.36 8.15
N ALA A 183 -3.94 10.30 7.38
CA ALA A 183 -3.64 8.92 7.80
C ALA A 183 -2.14 8.74 8.03
N ALA A 184 -1.29 9.15 7.09
CA ALA A 184 0.15 9.13 7.25
C ALA A 184 0.63 9.99 8.43
N GLY A 185 -0.05 11.11 8.72
CA GLY A 185 0.26 11.95 9.87
C GLY A 185 0.06 11.20 11.18
N VAL A 186 -1.06 10.46 11.30
CA VAL A 186 -1.33 9.58 12.46
C VAL A 186 -0.28 8.47 12.54
N VAL A 187 0.01 7.78 11.43
CA VAL A 187 1.03 6.71 11.40
C VAL A 187 2.42 7.25 11.79
N GLY A 188 2.82 8.41 11.26
CA GLY A 188 4.10 9.04 11.55
C GLY A 188 4.22 9.50 13.00
N LEU A 189 3.18 10.11 13.55
CA LEU A 189 3.16 10.48 14.97
C LEU A 189 3.26 9.26 15.88
N ILE A 190 2.45 8.21 15.64
CA ILE A 190 2.54 6.94 16.38
C ILE A 190 3.97 6.39 16.28
N GLY A 191 4.57 6.40 15.09
CA GLY A 191 5.92 5.90 14.87
C GLY A 191 6.99 6.69 15.65
N VAL A 192 6.91 8.02 15.67
CA VAL A 192 7.83 8.84 16.47
C VAL A 192 7.67 8.54 17.97
N LEU A 193 6.44 8.43 18.46
CA LEU A 193 6.18 8.09 19.88
C LEU A 193 6.66 6.67 20.22
N GLU A 194 6.49 5.71 19.31
CA GLU A 194 7.00 4.34 19.42
C GLU A 194 8.53 4.31 19.49
N ALA A 195 9.22 5.01 18.59
CA ALA A 195 10.69 5.06 18.56
C ALA A 195 11.29 5.71 19.82
N LEU A 196 10.59 6.70 20.39
CA LEU A 196 10.97 7.36 21.65
C LEU A 196 10.60 6.54 22.90
N GLY A 197 9.77 5.50 22.77
CA GLY A 197 9.34 4.67 23.89
C GLY A 197 8.45 5.39 24.90
N ILE A 198 7.67 6.38 24.46
CA ILE A 198 6.84 7.22 25.35
C ILE A 198 5.34 6.91 25.21
N PHE A 199 4.56 7.28 26.24
CA PHE A 199 3.09 7.11 26.31
C PHE A 199 2.56 5.68 26.13
N GLY A 200 3.40 4.65 26.33
CA GLY A 200 2.96 3.25 26.24
C GLY A 200 2.59 2.79 24.82
N VAL A 201 2.95 3.54 23.78
CA VAL A 201 2.60 3.24 22.38
C VAL A 201 3.11 1.87 21.95
N GLN A 202 4.32 1.48 22.35
CA GLN A 202 4.88 0.16 22.07
C GLN A 202 3.99 -0.97 22.61
N GLY A 203 3.53 -0.87 23.86
CA GLY A 203 2.64 -1.87 24.46
C GLY A 203 1.29 -1.96 23.77
N MET A 204 0.74 -0.82 23.32
CA MET A 204 -0.47 -0.79 22.50
C MET A 204 -0.27 -1.50 21.16
N LEU A 205 0.83 -1.21 20.45
CA LEU A 205 1.12 -1.82 19.16
C LEU A 205 1.31 -3.34 19.27
N VAL A 206 2.06 -3.81 20.27
CA VAL A 206 2.21 -5.25 20.53
C VAL A 206 0.84 -5.92 20.74
N ARG A 207 -0.03 -5.29 21.54
CA ARG A 207 -1.35 -5.86 21.86
C ARG A 207 -2.29 -5.98 20.65
N PHE A 208 -2.27 -5.01 19.74
CA PHE A 208 -3.29 -4.91 18.67
C PHE A 208 -2.76 -5.21 17.26
N TYR A 209 -1.44 -5.10 17.03
CA TYR A 209 -0.82 -5.22 15.71
C TYR A 209 0.17 -6.39 15.60
N ASP A 210 0.56 -7.04 16.71
CA ASP A 210 1.49 -8.17 16.72
C ASP A 210 0.97 -9.36 17.54
N LEU A 211 -0.04 -10.06 17.01
CA LEU A 211 -0.73 -11.16 17.69
C LEU A 211 -0.01 -12.53 17.57
N PHE A 212 0.98 -12.67 16.69
CA PHE A 212 1.64 -13.96 16.40
C PHE A 212 3.04 -14.12 17.02
N GLY A 213 3.41 -13.23 17.94
CA GLY A 213 4.49 -13.50 18.87
C GLY A 213 5.86 -13.63 18.20
N ALA A 214 6.31 -12.58 17.50
CA ALA A 214 7.75 -12.34 17.42
C ALA A 214 8.25 -12.05 18.84
N SER A 215 8.64 -13.10 19.55
CA SER A 215 9.12 -13.09 20.92
C SER A 215 10.15 -11.97 21.16
N ASP A 216 9.70 -10.89 21.78
CA ASP A 216 10.29 -10.24 22.96
C ASP A 216 11.74 -9.71 22.92
N ARG A 217 12.44 -9.67 21.79
CA ARG A 217 13.79 -9.05 21.71
C ARG A 217 14.06 -8.12 20.53
N GLU A 218 13.48 -8.35 19.35
CA GLU A 218 13.76 -7.51 18.16
C GLU A 218 12.78 -6.33 18.02
N LEU A 219 11.55 -6.46 18.54
CA LEU A 219 10.57 -5.37 18.67
C LEU A 219 10.90 -4.37 19.79
N ARG A 220 11.86 -4.67 20.67
CA ARG A 220 12.28 -3.80 21.78
C ARG A 220 13.32 -2.75 21.37
N ALA A 221 13.54 -2.54 20.07
CA ALA A 221 14.72 -1.84 19.58
C ALA A 221 14.47 -0.45 18.95
N ASN A 222 13.70 0.46 19.57
CA ASN A 222 13.57 1.90 19.18
C ASN A 222 13.36 2.14 17.66
N GLN A 223 12.65 1.25 16.97
CA GLN A 223 12.35 1.39 15.54
C GLN A 223 10.86 1.57 15.36
N ALA A 224 10.46 2.59 14.59
CA ALA A 224 9.07 2.88 14.34
C ALA A 224 8.47 1.94 13.28
N SER A 225 7.79 0.88 13.73
CA SER A 225 7.00 0.00 12.86
C SER A 225 5.58 0.55 12.63
N SER A 226 5.08 1.32 13.60
CA SER A 226 3.76 1.95 13.70
C SER A 226 2.62 0.96 13.38
N THR A 227 1.49 1.47 12.93
CA THR A 227 0.31 0.68 12.54
C THR A 227 0.51 -0.19 11.28
N LEU A 228 1.71 -0.17 10.68
CA LEU A 228 2.09 -1.00 9.53
C LEU A 228 2.89 -2.24 9.93
N SER A 229 3.31 -2.35 11.20
CA SER A 229 4.10 -3.45 11.76
C SER A 229 5.31 -3.84 10.89
N LEU A 230 5.89 -2.85 10.21
CA LEU A 230 7.13 -2.97 9.43
C LEU A 230 7.78 -1.58 9.30
N PRO A 231 8.99 -1.35 9.85
CA PRO A 231 9.60 -0.02 9.83
C PRO A 231 9.85 0.52 8.43
N GLY A 232 10.36 -0.31 7.51
CA GLY A 232 10.53 0.08 6.11
C GLY A 232 9.23 0.52 5.42
N ALA A 233 8.10 -0.14 5.69
CA ALA A 233 6.79 0.28 5.16
C ALA A 233 6.35 1.64 5.72
N THR A 234 6.59 1.89 7.00
CA THR A 234 6.31 3.18 7.64
C THR A 234 7.13 4.29 6.99
N ALA A 235 8.42 4.07 6.77
CA ALA A 235 9.27 5.04 6.09
C ALA A 235 8.81 5.32 4.66
N ASP A 236 8.51 4.29 3.87
CA ASP A 236 8.00 4.46 2.51
C ASP A 236 6.72 5.29 2.47
N LEU A 237 5.77 5.00 3.38
CA LEU A 237 4.53 5.76 3.48
C LEU A 237 4.80 7.23 3.81
N MET A 238 5.74 7.52 4.71
CA MET A 238 6.14 8.88 5.04
C MET A 238 6.77 9.58 3.83
N ILE A 239 7.66 8.92 3.10
CA ILE A 239 8.35 9.50 1.94
C ILE A 239 7.36 9.79 0.80
N LEU A 240 6.43 8.88 0.52
CA LEU A 240 5.34 9.10 -0.44
C LEU A 240 4.50 10.33 -0.07
N ASN A 241 4.10 10.44 1.20
CA ASN A 241 3.25 11.54 1.67
C ASN A 241 4.02 12.86 1.82
N LEU A 242 5.33 12.83 2.05
CA LEU A 242 6.22 13.98 1.98
C LEU A 242 6.24 14.56 0.56
N ALA A 243 6.37 13.70 -0.45
CA ALA A 243 6.31 14.10 -1.84
C ALA A 243 4.93 14.67 -2.23
N VAL A 244 3.84 14.07 -1.73
CA VAL A 244 2.47 14.62 -1.89
C VAL A 244 2.34 15.98 -1.20
N ALA A 245 2.82 16.12 0.04
CA ALA A 245 2.74 17.37 0.79
C ALA A 245 3.46 18.50 0.07
N ARG A 246 4.67 18.22 -0.44
CA ARG A 246 5.41 19.18 -1.27
C ARG A 246 4.69 19.47 -2.58
N GLY A 247 4.14 18.45 -3.22
CA GLY A 247 3.33 18.59 -4.43
C GLY A 247 2.13 19.52 -4.23
N LEU A 248 1.40 19.39 -3.12
CA LEU A 248 0.30 20.28 -2.77
C LEU A 248 0.78 21.67 -2.36
N TRP A 249 1.92 21.76 -1.67
CA TRP A 249 2.49 23.03 -1.20
C TRP A 249 2.72 24.00 -2.35
N VAL A 250 3.38 23.54 -3.41
CA VAL A 250 3.70 24.37 -4.58
C VAL A 250 2.43 24.86 -5.28
N ARG A 251 1.32 24.15 -5.11
CA ARG A 251 0.06 24.39 -5.82
C ARG A 251 -1.00 25.12 -5.00
N THR A 252 -0.74 25.40 -3.72
CA THR A 252 -1.66 26.17 -2.88
C THR A 252 -1.18 27.59 -2.66
N SER A 253 -2.11 28.55 -2.75
CA SER A 253 -1.90 29.95 -2.41
C SER A 253 -2.28 30.27 -0.96
N ALA A 254 -3.05 29.40 -0.29
CA ALA A 254 -3.57 29.67 1.04
C ALA A 254 -2.50 29.47 2.13
N ALA A 255 -2.16 30.54 2.85
CA ALA A 255 -1.15 30.52 3.91
C ALA A 255 -1.40 29.44 4.98
N ARG A 256 -2.65 29.29 5.43
CA ARG A 256 -3.05 28.25 6.39
C ARG A 256 -2.78 26.84 5.88
N GLN A 257 -3.05 26.57 4.60
CA GLN A 257 -2.78 25.26 4.02
C GLN A 257 -1.28 25.00 3.90
N ARG A 258 -0.48 26.02 3.56
CA ARG A 258 0.98 25.91 3.58
C ARG A 258 1.46 25.54 4.97
N MET A 259 1.04 26.23 6.04
CA MET A 259 1.44 25.87 7.41
C MET A 259 1.12 24.41 7.77
N LEU A 260 -0.08 23.92 7.44
CA LEU A 260 -0.46 22.53 7.68
C LEU A 260 0.42 21.54 6.90
N LEU A 261 0.74 21.86 5.65
CA LEU A 261 1.62 21.03 4.82
C LEU A 261 3.08 21.05 5.33
N ALA A 262 3.54 22.12 5.99
CA ALA A 262 4.87 22.19 6.62
C ALA A 262 4.93 21.30 7.84
N ALA A 263 3.91 21.40 8.70
CA ALA A 263 3.79 20.53 9.86
C ALA A 263 3.74 19.06 9.44
N ALA A 264 2.94 18.73 8.42
CA ALA A 264 2.89 17.38 7.86
C ALA A 264 4.26 16.94 7.28
N PHE A 265 4.92 17.81 6.52
CA PHE A 265 6.26 17.54 5.97
C PHE A 265 7.27 17.20 7.07
N LEU A 266 7.29 17.98 8.16
CA LEU A 266 8.14 17.70 9.32
C LEU A 266 7.80 16.35 9.95
N VAL A 267 6.52 16.09 10.25
CA VAL A 267 6.08 14.80 10.80
C VAL A 267 6.55 13.63 9.93
N PHE A 268 6.51 13.75 8.60
CA PHE A 268 6.96 12.70 7.70
C PHE A 268 8.48 12.53 7.67
N VAL A 269 9.26 13.62 7.73
CA VAL A 269 10.73 13.51 7.87
C VAL A 269 11.07 12.79 9.17
N PHE A 270 10.48 13.22 10.29
CA PHE A 270 10.72 12.60 11.60
C PHE A 270 10.23 11.16 11.64
N GLY A 271 9.06 10.86 11.07
CA GLY A 271 8.53 9.49 10.99
C GLY A 271 9.39 8.56 10.15
N ALA A 272 9.92 9.03 9.01
CA ALA A 272 10.81 8.25 8.16
C ALA A 272 12.14 7.94 8.85
N LEU A 273 12.71 8.91 9.58
CA LEU A 273 13.91 8.71 10.38
C LEU A 273 13.66 7.84 11.61
N ALA A 274 12.48 7.96 12.24
CA ALA A 274 12.07 7.17 13.41
C ALA A 274 11.92 5.68 13.08
N ALA A 275 11.62 5.31 11.82
CA ALA A 275 11.67 3.91 11.38
C ALA A 275 13.05 3.30 11.64
N GLY A 276 14.09 4.13 11.63
CA GLY A 276 15.41 3.77 12.13
C GLY A 276 16.14 2.76 11.27
N GLU A 277 15.72 2.43 10.05
CA GLU A 277 16.48 1.56 9.13
C GLU A 277 17.41 2.39 8.23
N PHE A 278 18.54 1.80 7.80
CA PHE A 278 19.42 2.45 6.83
C PHE A 278 18.74 2.64 5.47
N SER A 279 17.97 1.65 5.04
CA SER A 279 17.09 1.71 3.87
C SER A 279 16.14 2.92 3.95
N SER A 280 15.54 3.19 5.12
CA SER A 280 14.66 4.34 5.33
C SER A 280 15.37 5.68 5.12
N THR A 281 16.59 5.83 5.63
CA THR A 281 17.39 7.05 5.45
C THR A 281 17.81 7.25 4.00
N ILE A 282 18.25 6.18 3.33
CA ILE A 282 18.57 6.20 1.89
C ILE A 282 17.32 6.55 1.08
N GLY A 283 16.19 5.94 1.41
CA GLY A 283 14.89 6.19 0.79
C GLY A 283 14.46 7.65 0.95
N LEU A 284 14.61 8.21 2.15
CA LEU A 284 14.29 9.60 2.43
C LEU A 284 15.16 10.54 1.59
N PHE A 285 16.46 10.29 1.53
CA PHE A 285 17.38 11.07 0.70
C PHE A 285 16.99 10.99 -0.79
N VAL A 286 16.80 9.78 -1.32
CA VAL A 286 16.37 9.57 -2.72
C VAL A 286 15.03 10.25 -3.00
N GLY A 287 14.07 10.14 -2.07
CA GLY A 287 12.76 10.79 -2.18
C GLY A 287 12.87 12.31 -2.21
N ILE A 288 13.65 12.92 -1.31
CA ILE A 288 13.91 14.37 -1.28
C ILE A 288 14.57 14.82 -2.58
N VAL A 289 15.59 14.09 -3.08
CA VAL A 289 16.26 14.40 -4.35
C VAL A 289 15.28 14.28 -5.52
N ALA A 290 14.48 13.22 -5.59
CA ALA A 290 13.48 13.02 -6.64
C ALA A 290 12.43 14.14 -6.62
N VAL A 291 11.96 14.55 -5.43
CA VAL A 291 11.03 15.67 -5.25
C VAL A 291 11.68 16.99 -5.67
N ALA A 292 12.92 17.26 -5.25
CA ALA A 292 13.65 18.46 -5.64
C ALA A 292 13.82 18.54 -7.16
N PHE A 293 14.16 17.43 -7.79
CA PHE A 293 14.37 17.32 -9.24
C PHE A 293 13.07 17.53 -10.02
N VAL A 294 11.96 16.90 -9.63
CA VAL A 294 10.68 17.04 -10.35
C VAL A 294 10.01 18.39 -10.12
N SER A 295 10.22 19.00 -8.94
CA SER A 295 9.68 20.32 -8.62
C SER A 295 10.57 21.49 -9.09
N GLY A 296 11.74 21.23 -9.68
CA GLY A 296 12.68 22.26 -10.11
C GLY A 296 13.23 23.10 -8.94
N ALA A 297 13.26 22.55 -7.73
CA ALA A 297 13.62 23.25 -6.50
C ALA A 297 14.85 22.61 -5.85
N PRO A 298 16.07 22.80 -6.42
CA PRO A 298 17.28 22.15 -5.91
C PRO A 298 17.58 22.56 -4.45
N GLY A 299 17.19 23.76 -4.01
CA GLY A 299 17.36 24.19 -2.62
C GLY A 299 16.63 23.32 -1.58
N LEU A 300 15.68 22.47 -1.99
CA LEU A 300 15.00 21.54 -1.08
C LEU A 300 15.96 20.46 -0.54
N THR A 301 16.98 20.06 -1.29
CA THR A 301 18.01 19.12 -0.78
C THR A 301 18.87 19.78 0.30
N LEU A 302 19.14 21.08 0.17
CA LEU A 302 19.83 21.86 1.21
C LEU A 302 19.00 21.99 2.49
N LEU A 303 17.66 22.04 2.38
CA LEU A 303 16.76 22.07 3.54
C LEU A 303 16.70 20.73 4.29
N ALA A 304 17.10 19.62 3.65
CA ALA A 304 17.20 18.33 4.33
C ALA A 304 18.30 18.31 5.40
N ILE A 305 19.35 19.14 5.24
CA ILE A 305 20.46 19.26 6.20
C ILE A 305 19.96 19.80 7.55
N PRO A 306 19.36 21.01 7.65
CA PRO A 306 18.85 21.51 8.93
C PRO A 306 17.75 20.61 9.50
N GLY A 307 16.90 20.01 8.66
CA GLY A 307 15.91 19.04 9.12
C GLY A 307 16.54 17.82 9.81
N SER A 308 17.62 17.29 9.23
CA SER A 308 18.38 16.18 9.81
C SER A 308 19.13 16.59 11.09
N LEU A 309 19.69 17.80 11.13
CA LEU A 309 20.33 18.35 12.33
C LEU A 309 19.34 18.56 13.48
N LEU A 310 18.11 19.01 13.18
CA LEU A 310 17.04 19.14 14.16
C LEU A 310 16.49 17.78 14.61
N ALA A 311 16.47 16.79 13.72
CA ALA A 311 16.04 15.43 14.04
C ALA A 311 17.06 14.67 14.91
N TYR A 312 18.36 14.95 14.74
CA TYR A 312 19.43 14.28 15.47
C TYR A 312 19.25 14.26 17.01
N PRO A 313 19.04 15.38 17.72
CA PRO A 313 18.90 15.34 19.18
C PRO A 313 17.68 14.54 19.64
N ILE A 314 16.59 14.57 18.88
CA ILE A 314 15.34 13.87 19.19
C ILE A 314 15.49 12.36 18.96
N LEU A 315 16.11 11.98 17.83
CA LEU A 315 16.26 10.58 17.41
C LEU A 315 17.63 9.99 17.75
N ARG A 316 18.44 10.69 18.55
CA ARG A 316 19.75 10.26 19.02
C ARG A 316 19.80 8.78 19.47
N PRO A 317 18.89 8.28 20.32
CA PRO A 317 18.95 6.88 20.77
C PRO A 317 18.71 5.87 19.63
N VAL A 318 17.99 6.26 18.58
CA VAL A 318 17.78 5.44 17.37
C VAL A 318 19.08 5.41 16.55
N ILE A 319 19.67 6.58 16.35
CA ILE A 319 20.88 6.76 15.53
C ILE A 319 22.09 6.06 16.17
N GLU A 320 22.34 6.26 17.46
CA GLU A 320 23.47 5.66 18.17
C GLU A 320 23.43 4.13 18.12
N ARG A 321 22.24 3.54 18.28
CA ARG A 321 22.05 2.08 18.17
C ARG A 321 22.29 1.56 16.76
N ARG A 322 22.02 2.35 15.72
CA ARG A 322 22.35 1.96 14.35
C ARG A 322 23.82 2.09 14.05
N LEU A 323 24.46 3.13 14.58
CA LEU A 323 25.90 3.31 14.46
C LEU A 323 26.69 2.24 15.24
N SER A 324 26.17 1.69 16.33
CA SER A 324 26.82 0.58 17.03
C SER A 324 26.92 -0.70 16.17
N GLY A 325 26.09 -0.83 15.13
CA GLY A 325 26.18 -1.93 14.16
C GLY A 325 27.42 -1.88 13.25
N PHE A 326 28.14 -0.75 13.21
CA PHE A 326 29.35 -0.55 12.41
C PHE A 326 30.66 -0.87 13.15
N GLN A 327 30.60 -1.46 14.34
CA GLN A 327 31.79 -1.80 15.13
C GLN A 327 32.61 -2.98 14.56
N SER A 328 32.30 -3.46 13.35
CA SER A 328 33.04 -4.55 12.71
C SER A 328 34.34 -4.05 12.06
N ALA A 329 35.39 -4.88 12.05
CA ALA A 329 36.67 -4.54 11.41
C ALA A 329 36.55 -4.25 9.90
N SER A 330 35.49 -4.77 9.25
CA SER A 330 35.20 -4.54 7.83
C SER A 330 34.53 -3.19 7.54
N GLY A 331 34.04 -2.48 8.56
CA GLY A 331 33.21 -1.28 8.40
C GLY A 331 31.83 -1.55 7.78
N VAL A 332 31.46 -2.81 7.55
CA VAL A 332 30.13 -3.20 7.05
C VAL A 332 29.22 -3.52 8.24
N PRO A 333 27.95 -3.06 8.26
CA PRO A 333 26.99 -3.41 9.29
C PRO A 333 26.79 -4.92 9.41
N ALA A 334 26.73 -5.44 10.64
CA ALA A 334 26.46 -6.85 10.89
C ALA A 334 25.15 -7.34 10.23
N SER A 335 24.13 -6.47 10.15
CA SER A 335 22.86 -6.79 9.48
C SER A 335 23.01 -7.03 7.97
N TRP A 336 23.91 -6.31 7.30
CA TRP A 336 24.16 -6.49 5.86
C TRP A 336 24.90 -7.81 5.60
N VAL A 337 25.85 -8.15 6.47
CA VAL A 337 26.55 -9.43 6.40
C VAL A 337 25.57 -10.58 6.63
N GLY A 338 24.70 -10.48 7.63
CA GLY A 338 23.63 -11.45 7.89
C GLY A 338 22.70 -11.64 6.68
N ARG A 339 22.22 -10.54 6.09
CA ARG A 339 21.40 -10.56 4.86
C ARG A 339 22.09 -11.24 3.70
N LEU A 340 23.34 -10.89 3.44
CA LEU A 340 24.12 -11.50 2.37
C LEU A 340 24.32 -13.01 2.61
N ASN A 341 24.58 -13.41 3.86
CA ASN A 341 24.71 -14.81 4.24
C ASN A 341 23.39 -15.56 4.05
N ASN A 342 22.24 -14.95 4.40
CA ASN A 342 20.92 -15.53 4.15
C ASN A 342 20.71 -15.82 2.66
N LEU A 343 21.02 -14.84 1.80
CA LEU A 343 20.91 -14.99 0.34
C LEU A 343 21.82 -16.10 -0.19
N ARG A 344 23.10 -16.11 0.21
CA ARG A 344 24.09 -17.11 -0.24
C ARG A 344 23.78 -18.51 0.23
N THR A 345 23.19 -18.66 1.42
CA THR A 345 22.97 -19.96 2.04
C THR A 345 21.64 -20.57 1.63
N TYR A 346 20.56 -19.78 1.64
CA TYR A 346 19.20 -20.33 1.51
C TYR A 346 18.54 -20.07 0.17
N PHE A 347 18.94 -19.04 -0.59
CA PHE A 347 18.22 -18.63 -1.80
C PHE A 347 19.01 -18.83 -3.09
N TRP A 348 20.23 -18.30 -3.17
CA TRP A 348 21.02 -18.35 -4.40
C TRP A 348 21.36 -19.76 -4.88
N PRO A 349 21.69 -20.74 -4.01
CA PRO A 349 21.95 -22.11 -4.48
C PRO A 349 20.78 -22.69 -5.26
N GLU A 350 19.56 -22.50 -4.77
CA GLU A 350 18.36 -22.99 -5.45
C GLU A 350 17.99 -22.12 -6.66
N LEU A 351 18.11 -20.80 -6.56
CA LEU A 351 17.83 -19.87 -7.65
C LEU A 351 18.70 -20.12 -8.89
N PHE A 352 19.99 -20.39 -8.70
CA PHE A 352 20.92 -20.65 -9.79
C PHE A 352 21.02 -22.13 -10.17
N SER A 353 20.34 -23.02 -9.44
CA SER A 353 20.17 -24.40 -9.87
C SER A 353 19.12 -24.52 -10.99
N ARG A 354 19.29 -25.50 -11.88
CA ARG A 354 18.26 -25.96 -12.84
C ARG A 354 17.57 -24.85 -13.64
N TRP A 355 18.27 -23.74 -13.93
CA TRP A 355 17.72 -22.59 -14.65
C TRP A 355 16.53 -21.91 -13.96
N ASN A 356 16.36 -22.08 -12.64
CA ASN A 356 15.25 -21.47 -11.90
C ASN A 356 15.23 -19.94 -12.00
N PHE A 357 16.37 -19.28 -12.19
CA PHE A 357 16.43 -17.84 -12.43
C PHE A 357 15.65 -17.38 -13.68
N VAL A 358 15.33 -18.28 -14.62
CA VAL A 358 14.57 -17.96 -15.84
C VAL A 358 13.09 -17.77 -15.56
N LEU A 359 12.42 -18.70 -14.86
CA LEU A 359 10.97 -18.68 -14.62
C LEU A 359 10.58 -18.51 -13.14
N GLY A 360 11.56 -18.43 -12.25
CA GLY A 360 11.36 -18.38 -10.81
C GLY A 360 11.46 -19.76 -10.16
N VAL A 361 11.66 -19.71 -8.84
CA VAL A 361 11.69 -20.87 -7.94
C VAL A 361 10.29 -21.13 -7.40
N ARG A 362 9.68 -20.10 -6.79
CA ARG A 362 8.31 -20.10 -6.23
C ARG A 362 7.87 -18.69 -5.80
N PRO A 363 6.56 -18.40 -5.71
CA PRO A 363 6.08 -17.10 -5.25
C PRO A 363 6.37 -16.78 -3.77
N SER A 364 6.45 -17.78 -2.89
CA SER A 364 6.74 -17.54 -1.46
C SER A 364 8.10 -16.86 -1.29
N ALA A 365 8.12 -15.75 -0.53
CA ALA A 365 9.31 -14.93 -0.29
C ALA A 365 10.12 -15.39 0.93
N ARG A 366 9.88 -16.61 1.42
CA ARG A 366 10.53 -17.18 2.61
C ARG A 366 10.76 -18.68 2.48
N VAL A 367 11.74 -19.17 3.25
CA VAL A 367 12.07 -20.59 3.34
C VAL A 367 12.01 -21.02 4.81
N PRO A 368 11.40 -22.16 5.14
CA PRO A 368 11.35 -22.66 6.51
C PRO A 368 12.76 -23.06 6.98
N VAL A 369 13.17 -22.55 8.13
CA VAL A 369 14.45 -22.84 8.77
C VAL A 369 14.23 -22.97 10.27
N SER A 370 14.33 -24.19 10.80
CA SER A 370 14.01 -24.51 12.19
C SER A 370 14.94 -23.85 13.22
N SER A 371 16.17 -23.49 12.80
CA SER A 371 17.12 -22.78 13.66
C SER A 371 16.80 -21.29 13.82
N GLN A 372 15.91 -20.73 12.99
CA GLN A 372 15.47 -19.35 13.12
C GLN A 372 14.34 -19.25 14.13
N ILE A 373 14.35 -18.15 14.89
CA ILE A 373 13.35 -17.88 15.94
C ILE A 373 11.93 -17.84 15.36
N THR A 374 11.76 -17.26 14.17
CA THR A 374 10.48 -17.19 13.46
C THR A 374 10.13 -18.47 12.72
N GLY A 375 11.04 -19.45 12.67
CA GLY A 375 10.95 -20.64 11.84
C GLY A 375 11.18 -20.40 10.35
N TYR A 376 11.52 -19.17 9.93
CA TYR A 376 11.69 -18.80 8.52
C TYR A 376 12.87 -17.85 8.30
N VAL A 377 13.46 -17.92 7.10
CA VAL A 377 14.34 -16.88 6.55
C VAL A 377 13.60 -16.20 5.40
N TRP A 378 13.62 -14.87 5.35
CA TRP A 378 12.99 -14.06 4.31
C TRP A 378 14.00 -13.61 3.26
N ILE A 379 13.52 -13.32 2.04
CA ILE A 379 14.35 -12.72 0.99
C ILE A 379 14.52 -11.23 1.26
N GLU A 380 15.63 -10.87 1.88
CA GLU A 380 16.04 -9.50 2.16
C GLU A 380 16.86 -8.92 0.99
N SER A 381 16.28 -9.01 -0.22
CA SER A 381 16.76 -8.36 -1.45
C SER A 381 15.65 -8.36 -2.48
N GLY A 382 15.10 -7.19 -2.80
CA GLY A 382 13.99 -7.05 -3.76
C GLY A 382 14.32 -7.58 -5.16
N TYR A 383 15.53 -7.35 -5.68
CA TYR A 383 15.92 -7.90 -7.00
C TYR A 383 16.08 -9.43 -6.97
N THR A 384 16.62 -9.99 -5.89
CA THR A 384 16.63 -11.44 -5.71
C THR A 384 15.21 -11.98 -5.60
N TRP A 385 14.31 -11.27 -4.91
CA TRP A 385 12.90 -11.62 -4.81
C TRP A 385 12.20 -11.63 -6.17
N LEU A 386 12.49 -10.67 -7.07
CA LEU A 386 11.93 -10.67 -8.43
C LEU A 386 12.36 -11.93 -9.20
N LEU A 387 13.65 -12.28 -9.15
CA LEU A 387 14.18 -13.47 -9.82
C LEU A 387 13.67 -14.76 -9.18
N TRP A 388 13.58 -14.82 -7.85
CA TRP A 388 13.05 -15.95 -7.13
C TRP A 388 11.56 -16.17 -7.39
N GLY A 389 10.77 -15.10 -7.35
CA GLY A 389 9.31 -15.15 -7.45
C GLY A 389 8.81 -15.49 -8.85
N GLY A 390 9.45 -14.94 -9.89
CA GLY A 390 8.99 -15.13 -11.28
C GLY A 390 10.07 -14.97 -12.34
N GLY A 391 11.34 -15.10 -11.94
CA GLY A 391 12.48 -15.15 -12.86
C GLY A 391 12.71 -13.86 -13.65
N ILE A 392 13.36 -14.03 -14.80
CA ILE A 392 13.60 -12.95 -15.77
C ILE A 392 12.30 -12.24 -16.18
N PRO A 393 11.16 -12.92 -16.44
CA PRO A 393 9.90 -12.27 -16.79
C PRO A 393 9.40 -11.28 -15.74
N LEU A 394 9.46 -11.64 -14.45
CA LEU A 394 9.05 -10.73 -13.38
C LEU A 394 10.02 -9.55 -13.23
N LEU A 395 11.33 -9.80 -13.32
CA LEU A 395 12.34 -8.75 -13.30
C LEU A 395 12.15 -7.76 -14.47
N CYS A 396 11.99 -8.26 -15.70
CA CYS A 396 11.74 -7.42 -16.87
C CYS A 396 10.44 -6.63 -16.74
N SER A 397 9.38 -7.26 -16.22
CA SER A 397 8.10 -6.59 -15.97
C SER A 397 8.24 -5.45 -14.96
N PHE A 398 9.04 -5.66 -13.89
CA PHE A 398 9.36 -4.61 -12.92
C PHE A 398 10.16 -3.46 -13.52
N LEU A 399 11.22 -3.75 -14.27
CA LEU A 399 12.03 -2.71 -14.92
C LEU A 399 11.19 -1.88 -15.91
N TRP A 400 10.32 -2.54 -16.67
CA TRP A 400 9.40 -1.86 -17.58
C TRP A 400 8.38 -1.03 -16.82
N PHE A 401 7.77 -1.57 -15.76
CA PHE A 401 6.87 -0.84 -14.86
C PHE A 401 7.53 0.42 -14.29
N ALA A 402 8.74 0.28 -13.74
CA ALA A 402 9.48 1.39 -13.17
C ALA A 402 9.74 2.49 -14.20
N ASN A 403 10.19 2.12 -15.40
CA ASN A 403 10.43 3.08 -16.48
C ASN A 403 9.14 3.79 -16.94
N VAL A 404 8.05 3.04 -17.15
CA VAL A 404 6.77 3.60 -17.59
C VAL A 404 6.18 4.54 -16.54
N VAL A 405 6.17 4.12 -15.27
CA VAL A 405 5.68 4.93 -14.16
C VAL A 405 6.55 6.17 -13.94
N ALA A 406 7.88 6.05 -13.97
CA ALA A 406 8.78 7.19 -13.82
C ALA A 406 8.56 8.23 -14.93
N ARG A 407 8.50 7.80 -16.20
CA ARG A 407 8.25 8.71 -17.34
C ARG A 407 6.87 9.37 -17.26
N ALA A 408 5.83 8.61 -16.93
CA ALA A 408 4.47 9.13 -16.87
C ALA A 408 4.29 10.07 -15.66
N GLY A 409 4.79 9.66 -14.49
CA GLY A 409 4.80 10.45 -13.25
C GLY A 409 5.57 11.75 -13.41
N TRP A 410 6.76 11.72 -14.03
CA TRP A 410 7.54 12.93 -14.31
C TRP A 410 6.78 13.96 -15.13
N ARG A 411 6.15 13.54 -16.22
CA ARG A 411 5.37 14.44 -17.09
C ARG A 411 4.15 15.00 -16.35
N ALA A 412 3.40 14.15 -15.66
CA ALA A 412 2.21 14.58 -14.93
C ALA A 412 2.53 15.47 -13.72
N ALA A 413 3.66 15.23 -13.05
CA ALA A 413 4.08 16.02 -11.89
C ALA A 413 4.47 17.46 -12.23
N ARG A 414 4.77 17.75 -13.50
CA ARG A 414 5.07 19.11 -13.98
C ARG A 414 3.82 19.97 -14.22
N ASP A 415 2.62 19.40 -14.21
CA ASP A 415 1.39 20.19 -14.18
C ASP A 415 1.20 20.81 -12.79
N LEU A 416 1.57 22.08 -12.66
CA LEU A 416 1.49 22.83 -11.40
C LEU A 416 0.08 23.32 -11.05
N THR A 417 -0.91 23.09 -11.90
CA THR A 417 -2.28 23.58 -11.67
C THR A 417 -3.18 22.53 -11.01
N SER A 418 -2.83 21.24 -11.17
CA SER A 418 -3.65 20.12 -10.73
C SER A 418 -3.13 19.40 -9.47
N ALA A 419 -4.04 19.03 -8.58
CA ALA A 419 -3.87 18.05 -7.51
C ALA A 419 -3.47 16.66 -8.04
N ARG A 420 -3.84 16.26 -9.26
CA ARG A 420 -3.28 15.05 -9.91
C ARG A 420 -1.78 15.16 -10.09
N GLY A 421 -1.27 16.36 -10.38
CA GLY A 421 0.16 16.65 -10.43
C GLY A 421 0.86 16.43 -9.07
N ALA A 422 0.19 16.73 -7.96
CA ALA A 422 0.70 16.41 -6.62
C ALA A 422 0.73 14.89 -6.35
N ALA A 423 -0.33 14.17 -6.76
CA ALA A 423 -0.32 12.70 -6.72
C ALA A 423 0.81 12.11 -7.59
N ALA A 424 1.05 12.69 -8.77
CA ALA A 424 2.12 12.29 -9.68
C ALA A 424 3.52 12.58 -9.11
N THR A 425 3.68 13.65 -8.34
CA THR A 425 4.92 13.93 -7.59
C THR A 425 5.18 12.81 -6.58
N GLY A 426 4.14 12.40 -5.83
CA GLY A 426 4.19 11.27 -4.91
C GLY A 426 4.55 9.96 -5.62
N ALA A 427 3.89 9.65 -6.73
CA ALA A 427 4.17 8.46 -7.53
C ALA A 427 5.60 8.46 -8.12
N PHE A 428 6.08 9.59 -8.63
CA PHE A 428 7.43 9.71 -9.20
C PHE A 428 8.51 9.50 -8.12
N ALA A 429 8.38 10.17 -6.99
CA ALA A 429 9.29 9.98 -5.86
C ALA A 429 9.22 8.54 -5.34
N GLY A 430 8.01 7.99 -5.20
CA GLY A 430 7.77 6.61 -4.78
C GLY A 430 8.49 5.59 -5.65
N ILE A 431 8.35 5.67 -6.98
CA ILE A 431 9.00 4.70 -7.86
C ILE A 431 10.53 4.83 -7.84
N ALA A 432 11.07 6.06 -7.71
CA ALA A 432 12.51 6.27 -7.58
C ALA A 432 13.05 5.62 -6.30
N VAL A 433 12.34 5.79 -5.18
CA VAL A 433 12.68 5.17 -3.89
C VAL A 433 12.58 3.65 -4.00
N ILE A 434 11.47 3.11 -4.52
CA ILE A 434 11.29 1.67 -4.69
C ILE A 434 12.43 1.07 -5.53
N VAL A 435 12.78 1.65 -6.68
CA VAL A 435 13.85 1.14 -7.54
C VAL A 435 15.20 1.04 -6.80
N VAL A 436 15.54 2.05 -6.00
CA VAL A 436 16.79 2.03 -5.22
C VAL A 436 16.70 1.03 -4.07
N LEU A 437 15.60 1.05 -3.31
CA LEU A 437 15.46 0.24 -2.10
C LEU A 437 15.17 -1.25 -2.38
N MET A 438 14.75 -1.60 -3.60
CA MET A 438 14.70 -2.99 -4.07
C MET A 438 16.07 -3.69 -4.05
N ALA A 439 17.17 -2.97 -3.87
CA ALA A 439 18.47 -3.58 -3.57
C ALA A 439 18.49 -4.28 -2.20
N PHE A 440 17.75 -3.75 -1.22
CA PHE A 440 17.77 -4.19 0.17
C PHE A 440 16.58 -5.08 0.54
N ASP A 441 15.37 -4.76 0.07
CA ASP A 441 14.15 -5.48 0.46
C ASP A 441 13.06 -5.34 -0.63
N PRO A 442 12.02 -6.19 -0.65
CA PRO A 442 10.96 -6.11 -1.67
C PRO A 442 9.95 -4.97 -1.41
N HIS A 443 10.43 -3.72 -1.40
CA HIS A 443 9.67 -2.49 -1.11
C HIS A 443 8.42 -2.30 -1.99
N LEU A 444 8.40 -2.85 -3.20
CA LEU A 444 7.21 -2.86 -4.07
C LEU A 444 5.98 -3.50 -3.41
N THR A 445 6.20 -4.39 -2.44
CA THR A 445 5.16 -5.20 -1.81
C THR A 445 4.92 -4.90 -0.33
N TYR A 446 5.57 -3.86 0.20
CA TYR A 446 5.39 -3.45 1.59
C TYR A 446 3.96 -3.01 1.86
N ARG A 447 3.33 -3.67 2.83
CA ARG A 447 1.92 -3.46 3.20
C ARG A 447 1.67 -2.00 3.60
N GLY A 448 0.53 -1.44 3.20
CA GLY A 448 0.16 -0.05 3.50
C GLY A 448 0.88 0.97 2.61
N SER A 449 2.21 0.94 2.51
CA SER A 449 2.95 1.84 1.62
C SER A 449 2.73 1.52 0.15
N ALA A 450 2.75 0.24 -0.24
CA ALA A 450 2.41 -0.19 -1.59
C ALA A 450 0.94 0.14 -1.92
N ASP A 451 0.01 -0.08 -0.98
CA ASP A 451 -1.40 0.30 -1.15
C ASP A 451 -1.53 1.81 -1.46
N ALA A 452 -0.79 2.65 -0.72
CA ALA A 452 -0.73 4.09 -0.96
C ALA A 452 -0.08 4.44 -2.31
N PHE A 453 1.03 3.79 -2.67
CA PHE A 453 1.73 4.01 -3.94
C PHE A 453 0.83 3.69 -5.14
N PHE A 454 0.19 2.52 -5.18
CA PHE A 454 -0.73 2.16 -6.27
C PHE A 454 -1.99 3.03 -6.28
N GLY A 455 -2.45 3.49 -5.11
CA GLY A 455 -3.48 4.52 -5.00
C GLY A 455 -3.05 5.86 -5.63
N LEU A 456 -1.81 6.29 -5.40
CA LEU A 456 -1.24 7.51 -5.99
C LEU A 456 -1.11 7.39 -7.52
N LEU A 457 -0.71 6.23 -8.05
CA LEU A 457 -0.69 5.98 -9.49
C LEU A 457 -2.08 6.19 -10.11
N ALA A 458 -3.12 5.66 -9.47
CA ALA A 458 -4.50 5.82 -9.91
C ALA A 458 -4.98 7.29 -9.82
N LEU A 459 -4.70 7.97 -8.70
CA LEU A 459 -5.07 9.38 -8.50
C LEU A 459 -4.39 10.34 -9.47
N ALA A 460 -3.12 10.09 -9.79
CA ALA A 460 -2.37 10.84 -10.78
C ALA A 460 -2.92 10.67 -12.21
N GLY A 461 -3.85 9.73 -12.41
CA GLY A 461 -4.40 9.43 -13.73
C GLY A 461 -3.37 8.78 -14.66
N LEU A 462 -2.34 8.13 -14.10
CA LEU A 462 -1.33 7.39 -14.84
C LEU A 462 -1.98 6.09 -15.34
N GLY A 463 -2.77 6.24 -16.42
CA GLY A 463 -3.81 5.30 -16.87
C GLY A 463 -5.03 5.99 -17.51
N GLY A 464 -5.01 7.31 -17.70
CA GLY A 464 -6.00 8.01 -18.50
C GLY A 464 -5.75 7.83 -19.99
N ALA A 465 -6.75 7.31 -20.70
CA ALA A 465 -7.01 7.75 -22.08
C ALA A 465 -7.60 9.18 -22.01
N ALA A 466 -6.76 10.18 -21.77
CA ALA A 466 -7.11 11.54 -22.12
C ALA A 466 -6.90 11.65 -23.64
N ARG A 467 -7.98 11.69 -24.43
CA ARG A 467 -8.51 12.95 -24.97
C ARG A 467 -7.53 13.71 -25.88
N ASP A 468 -6.79 13.01 -26.73
CA ASP A 468 -6.15 13.60 -27.91
C ASP A 468 -7.09 13.71 -29.14
N ASP A 469 -8.34 13.19 -29.06
CA ASP A 469 -9.35 13.28 -30.15
C ASP A 469 -10.29 14.50 -30.06
N GLN A 470 -9.91 15.58 -29.36
CA GLN A 470 -10.64 16.86 -29.39
C GLN A 470 -9.77 18.06 -29.79
N GLY A 471 -8.72 17.81 -30.58
CA GLY A 471 -7.85 18.85 -31.15
C GLY A 471 -7.79 18.87 -32.68
N GLY A 472 -8.69 18.16 -33.38
CA GLY A 472 -8.76 18.15 -34.84
C GLY A 472 -10.19 18.34 -35.32
N ALA A 473 -10.62 19.61 -35.36
CA ALA A 473 -11.69 20.08 -36.22
C ALA A 473 -11.14 21.25 -37.03
#